data_AF-A0A7W2L6U0-F1
#
_entry.id   AF-A0A7W2L6U0-F1
#
_cell.length_a   1.000
_cell.length_b   1.000
_cell.length_c   1.000
_cell.angle_alpha   90.00
_cell.angle_beta   90.00
_cell.angle_gamma   90.00
#
_symmetry.space_group_name_H-M   'P 1'
#
loop_
_entity.id
_entity.type
_entity.pdbx_description
1 polymer ?
#
loop_
_entity_poly.entity_id
_entity_poly.type
_entity_poly.pdbx_seq_one_letter_code
_entity_poly.pdbx_strand_id
1 'polypeptide(L)'
;MSCYTLYDENRKPCGHICGNLGPHCAACGDVAANLCDYPVGDGKTCDRNLCKYCSSEIAPDVHYCAAHHAEWKAFRDAGGVKRELENVVPFKGA
;
A
#
# COMPACT_ATOMS: atom_id res chain seq x y z
N MET A 1 -17.68 13.67 14.65
CA MET A 1 -17.36 12.28 15.00
C MET A 1 -17.64 11.44 13.78
N SER A 2 -16.64 10.69 13.30
CA SER A 2 -16.77 9.90 12.07
C SER A 2 -17.39 8.54 12.36
N CYS A 3 -18.14 8.00 11.40
CA CYS A 3 -18.70 6.66 11.45
C CYS A 3 -18.20 5.87 10.24
N TYR A 4 -17.87 4.59 10.45
CA TYR A 4 -17.23 3.71 9.47
C TYR A 4 -18.04 2.43 9.34
N THR A 5 -18.15 1.92 8.12
CA THR A 5 -18.82 0.64 7.85
C THR A 5 -17.87 -0.51 8.13
N LEU A 6 -18.34 -1.47 8.92
CA LEU A 6 -17.66 -2.75 9.10
C LEU A 6 -18.10 -3.71 8.00
N TYR A 7 -17.13 -4.47 7.50
CA TYR A 7 -17.34 -5.47 6.45
C TYR A 7 -16.89 -6.85 6.93
N ASP A 8 -17.61 -7.88 6.51
CA ASP A 8 -17.18 -9.28 6.70
C ASP A 8 -16.05 -9.67 5.73
N GLU A 9 -15.62 -10.94 5.78
CA GLU A 9 -14.58 -11.51 4.91
C GLU A 9 -14.92 -11.43 3.41
N ASN A 10 -16.20 -11.39 3.05
CA ASN A 10 -16.70 -11.27 1.68
C ASN A 10 -16.99 -9.81 1.28
N ARG A 11 -16.56 -8.84 2.10
CA ARG A 11 -16.80 -7.41 1.92
C ARG A 11 -18.29 -7.03 1.92
N LYS A 12 -19.13 -7.81 2.60
CA LYS A 12 -20.53 -7.45 2.83
C LYS A 12 -20.63 -6.55 4.07
N PRO A 13 -21.37 -5.42 4.01
CA PRO A 13 -21.61 -4.58 5.17
C PRO A 13 -22.29 -5.37 6.29
N CYS A 14 -21.71 -5.37 7.49
CA CYS A 14 -22.21 -6.11 8.65
C CYS A 14 -22.41 -5.25 9.91
N GLY A 15 -21.97 -3.99 9.89
CA GLY A 15 -22.17 -3.08 11.02
C GLY A 15 -21.57 -1.69 10.78
N HIS A 16 -21.59 -0.86 11.81
CA HIS A 16 -20.88 0.42 11.82
C HIS A 16 -20.25 0.69 13.19
N ILE A 17 -19.16 1.44 13.18
CA ILE A 17 -18.50 1.94 14.38
C ILE A 17 -18.31 3.45 14.25
N CYS A 18 -18.59 4.20 15.31
CA CYS A 18 -18.40 5.65 15.35
C CYS A 18 -17.40 6.01 16.43
N GLY A 19 -16.47 6.93 16.13
CA GLY A 19 -15.41 7.26 17.08
C GLY A 19 -14.28 8.08 16.48
N ASN A 20 -13.29 8.36 17.32
CA ASN A 20 -11.96 8.76 16.86
C ASN A 20 -11.10 7.49 16.78
N LEU A 21 -11.05 6.88 15.59
CA LEU A 21 -10.38 5.60 15.36
C LEU A 21 -8.97 5.77 14.76
N GLY A 22 -8.45 7.00 14.74
CA GLY A 22 -7.16 7.33 14.15
C GLY A 22 -7.26 7.96 12.75
N PRO A 23 -6.14 7.99 12.00
CA PRO A 23 -6.09 8.60 10.68
C PRO A 23 -7.06 7.94 9.69
N HIS A 24 -7.54 8.74 8.75
CA HIS A 24 -8.41 8.28 7.68
C HIS A 24 -7.62 7.89 6.45
N CYS A 25 -8.05 6.83 5.79
CA CYS A 25 -7.63 6.46 4.46
C CYS A 25 -7.89 7.64 3.51
N ALA A 26 -6.84 8.13 2.88
CA ALA A 26 -6.92 9.28 1.97
C ALA A 26 -7.69 8.98 0.67
N ALA A 27 -8.00 7.71 0.39
CA ALA A 27 -8.71 7.30 -0.82
C ALA A 27 -10.23 7.12 -0.60
N CYS A 28 -10.65 6.55 0.54
CA CYS A 28 -12.06 6.20 0.78
C CYS A 28 -12.63 6.71 2.10
N GLY A 29 -11.81 7.34 2.96
CA GLY A 29 -12.24 7.85 4.26
C GLY A 29 -12.36 6.81 5.38
N ASP A 30 -12.16 5.52 5.07
CA ASP A 30 -12.15 4.43 6.06
C ASP A 30 -10.98 4.58 7.07
N VAL A 31 -10.94 3.78 8.14
CA VAL A 31 -9.82 3.79 9.09
C VAL A 31 -8.53 3.35 8.39
N ALA A 32 -7.48 4.15 8.51
CA ALA A 32 -6.17 3.80 7.95
C ALA A 32 -5.53 2.68 8.77
N ALA A 33 -4.89 1.74 8.06
CA ALA A 33 -4.13 0.64 8.64
C ALA A 33 -2.65 0.68 8.22
N ASN A 34 -2.38 1.19 7.01
CA ASN A 34 -1.07 1.19 6.37
C ASN A 34 -0.69 2.59 5.90
N LEU A 35 0.61 2.82 5.71
CA LEU A 35 1.15 3.99 5.01
C LEU A 35 1.63 3.58 3.62
N CYS A 36 1.82 4.56 2.74
CA CYS A 36 2.39 4.33 1.42
C CYS A 36 3.92 4.44 1.48
N ASP A 37 4.60 3.32 1.36
CA ASP A 37 6.06 3.21 1.50
C ASP A 37 6.82 3.53 0.21
N TYR A 38 6.14 4.03 -0.82
CA TYR A 38 6.79 4.32 -2.09
C TYR A 38 7.84 5.43 -1.91
N PRO A 39 9.11 5.22 -2.32
CA PRO A 39 10.16 6.22 -2.17
C PRO A 39 9.89 7.45 -3.02
N VAL A 40 9.99 8.64 -2.42
CA VAL A 40 9.77 9.93 -3.11
C VAL A 40 11.05 10.77 -3.22
N GLY A 41 12.21 10.16 -2.94
CA GLY A 41 13.52 10.84 -2.92
C GLY A 41 13.95 11.27 -1.52
N ASP A 42 15.22 11.64 -1.37
CA ASP A 42 15.83 12.14 -0.11
C ASP A 42 15.61 11.23 1.12
N GLY A 43 15.52 9.92 0.91
CA GLY A 43 15.26 8.95 1.98
C GLY A 43 13.85 9.02 2.56
N LYS A 44 12.90 9.66 1.87
CA LYS A 44 11.50 9.79 2.29
C LYS A 44 10.56 8.86 1.52
N THR A 45 9.40 8.63 2.12
CA THR A 45 8.29 7.83 1.63
C THR A 45 7.07 8.71 1.37
N CYS A 46 6.10 8.21 0.60
CA CYS A 46 4.87 8.93 0.31
C CYS A 46 3.99 9.17 1.55
N ASP A 47 3.99 8.24 2.50
CA ASP A 47 3.30 8.30 3.81
C ASP A 47 1.79 8.59 3.73
N ARG A 48 1.17 8.33 2.58
CA ARG A 48 -0.29 8.46 2.44
C ARG A 48 -0.96 7.40 3.32
N ASN A 49 -1.87 7.83 4.19
CA ASN A 49 -2.72 6.95 5.00
C ASN A 49 -3.65 6.11 4.10
N LEU A 50 -3.64 4.78 4.27
CA LEU A 50 -4.41 3.83 3.48
C LEU A 50 -5.08 2.80 4.39
N CYS A 51 -6.34 2.45 4.12
CA CYS A 51 -6.94 1.26 4.72
C CYS A 51 -6.42 0.00 4.01
N LYS A 52 -6.60 -1.17 4.63
CA LYS A 52 -6.18 -2.47 4.11
C LYS A 52 -6.66 -2.78 2.68
N TYR A 53 -7.77 -2.18 2.25
CA TYR A 53 -8.34 -2.37 0.91
C TYR A 53 -7.79 -1.40 -0.14
N CYS A 54 -7.26 -0.25 0.29
CA CYS A 54 -6.72 0.79 -0.60
C CYS A 54 -5.19 0.75 -0.68
N SER A 55 -4.53 -0.04 0.17
CA SER A 55 -3.13 -0.39 0.05
C SER A 55 -2.93 -1.66 -0.78
N SER A 56 -1.88 -1.70 -1.58
CA SER A 56 -1.37 -2.93 -2.22
C SER A 56 -0.05 -3.32 -1.56
N GLU A 57 -0.01 -4.48 -0.91
CA GLU A 57 1.22 -5.03 -0.34
C GLU A 57 2.07 -5.62 -1.47
N ILE A 58 3.30 -5.12 -1.63
CA ILE A 58 4.23 -5.52 -2.72
C ILE A 58 5.41 -6.36 -2.22
N ALA A 59 5.66 -6.32 -0.91
CA ALA A 59 6.62 -7.12 -0.16
C ALA A 59 6.16 -7.14 1.31
N PRO A 60 6.67 -8.06 2.17
CA PRO A 60 6.28 -8.10 3.57
C PRO A 60 6.39 -6.73 4.25
N ASP A 61 5.28 -6.24 4.80
CA ASP A 61 5.17 -4.94 5.47
C ASP A 61 5.48 -3.72 4.57
N VAL A 62 5.43 -3.86 3.24
CA VAL A 62 5.63 -2.76 2.27
C VAL A 62 4.37 -2.55 1.44
N HIS A 63 3.75 -1.39 1.61
CA HIS A 63 2.43 -1.09 1.09
C HIS A 63 2.46 0.14 0.19
N TYR A 64 1.88 0.05 -1.01
CA TYR A 64 1.76 1.19 -1.93
C TYR A 64 0.31 1.64 -2.11
N CYS A 65 0.11 2.94 -2.32
CA CYS A 65 -1.17 3.50 -2.76
C CYS A 65 -1.43 3.13 -4.22
N ALA A 66 -2.68 3.25 -4.68
CA ALA A 66 -3.05 2.87 -6.05
C ALA A 66 -2.18 3.52 -7.15
N ALA A 67 -1.82 4.80 -7.00
CA ALA A 67 -0.98 5.51 -7.97
C ALA A 67 0.43 4.91 -8.03
N HIS A 68 1.10 4.82 -6.88
CA HIS A 68 2.46 4.31 -6.80
C HIS A 68 2.56 2.80 -7.05
N HIS A 69 1.51 2.03 -6.75
CA HIS A 69 1.44 0.62 -7.15
C HIS A 69 1.38 0.48 -8.69
N ALA A 70 0.67 1.37 -9.39
CA ALA A 70 0.65 1.38 -10.84
C ALA A 70 2.04 1.73 -11.43
N GLU A 71 2.73 2.72 -10.87
CA GLU A 71 4.09 3.08 -11.26
C GLU A 71 5.10 1.95 -11.00
N TRP A 72 5.07 1.36 -9.81
CA TRP A 72 5.90 0.20 -9.46
C TRP A 72 5.63 -0.98 -10.38
N LYS A 73 4.35 -1.27 -10.67
CA LYS A 73 3.97 -2.35 -11.58
C LYS A 73 4.52 -2.09 -12.99
N ALA A 74 4.40 -0.88 -13.51
CA ALA A 74 4.97 -0.53 -14.81
C ALA A 74 6.51 -0.69 -14.85
N PHE A 75 7.21 -0.23 -13.80
CA PHE A 75 8.66 -0.41 -13.66
C PHE A 75 9.06 -1.89 -13.63
N ARG A 76 8.35 -2.69 -12.82
CA ARG A 76 8.60 -4.12 -12.68
C ARG A 76 8.34 -4.86 -13.98
N ASP A 77 7.20 -4.62 -14.62
CA ASP A 77 6.78 -5.30 -15.85
C ASP A 77 7.70 -4.92 -17.03
N ALA A 78 8.32 -3.74 -17.01
CA ALA A 78 9.39 -3.33 -17.93
C ALA A 78 10.76 -4.00 -17.65
N GLY A 79 10.85 -4.90 -16.67
CA GLY A 79 12.07 -5.63 -16.32
C GLY A 79 13.00 -4.87 -15.37
N GLY A 80 12.56 -3.76 -14.77
CA GLY A 80 13.38 -2.94 -13.88
C GLY A 80 13.94 -3.73 -12.69
N VAL A 81 13.13 -4.59 -12.07
CA VAL A 81 13.56 -5.42 -10.93
C VAL A 81 14.67 -6.40 -11.33
N LYS A 82 14.55 -7.08 -12.48
CA LYS A 82 15.57 -8.02 -12.96
C LYS A 82 16.90 -7.30 -13.21
N ARG A 83 16.86 -6.12 -13.86
CA ARG A 83 18.05 -5.31 -14.13
C ARG A 83 18.79 -4.88 -12.86
N GLU A 84 18.06 -4.51 -11.81
CA GLU A 84 18.69 -4.14 -10.53
C GLU A 84 19.19 -5.37 -9.76
N LEU A 85 18.45 -6.49 -9.78
CA LEU A 85 18.82 -7.72 -9.08
C LEU A 85 19.99 -8.48 -9.73
N GLU A 86 20.18 -8.40 -11.04
CA GLU A 86 21.33 -8.97 -11.77
C GLU A 86 22.68 -8.43 -11.24
N ASN A 87 22.67 -7.23 -10.66
CA ASN A 87 23.85 -6.60 -10.07
C ASN A 87 24.12 -7.06 -8.62
N VAL A 88 23.20 -7.81 -8.00
CA VAL A 88 23.31 -8.29 -6.63
C VAL A 88 23.88 -9.71 -6.63
N VAL A 89 24.94 -9.94 -5.86
CA VAL A 89 25.77 -11.16 -5.85
C VAL A 89 25.00 -12.49 -5.85
N PRO A 90 23.84 -12.66 -5.18
CA PRO A 90 23.11 -13.94 -5.19
C PRO A 90 22.50 -14.33 -6.56
N PHE A 91 22.38 -13.40 -7.53
CA PHE A 91 21.76 -13.64 -8.83
C PHE A 91 22.76 -13.86 -9.98
N LYS A 92 24.07 -13.78 -9.73
CA LYS A 92 25.10 -14.16 -10.71
C LYS A 92 25.20 -15.69 -10.80
N GLY A 93 24.28 -16.32 -11.55
CA GLY A 93 24.45 -17.70 -12.03
C GLY A 93 23.46 -18.75 -11.53
N ALA A 94 22.17 -18.41 -11.42
CA ALA A 94 21.08 -19.41 -11.36
C ALA A 94 20.45 -19.59 -12.75
#